data_AF-A0A1H1UJ41-F1
#
_entry.id   AF-A0A1H1UJ41-F1
#
_cell.length_a   1.000
_cell.length_b   1.000
_cell.length_c   1.000
_cell.angle_alpha   90.00
_cell.angle_beta   90.00
_cell.angle_gamma   90.00
#
_symmetry.space_group_name_H-M   'P 1'
#
loop_
_entity.id
_entity.type
_entity.pdbx_description
1 polymer ?
#
loop_
_entity_poly.entity_id
_entity_poly.type
_entity_poly.pdbx_seq_one_letter_code
_entity_poly.pdbx_strand_id
1 'polypeptide(L)'
;MTLPEQMIRAELLNSRITRINALYAHFYGPLCLLVISLTFFPYYEPEPHSSFIYGNLWQEVFRLGPSFDLMALVVLLLTALLLAVAAVGKLSTSGLIAILVGATVVGSTLLQSPGYVDPPPYTDFGVFDIVLSFLTAGLALGHAVHLFVLELAFQRRGV
;
A
#
# COMPACT_ATOMS: atom_id res chain seq x y z
N MET A 1 -9.84 -16.58 -36.30
CA MET A 1 -10.77 -15.84 -35.44
C MET A 1 -11.42 -14.75 -36.25
N THR A 2 -12.74 -14.68 -36.23
CA THR A 2 -13.48 -13.57 -36.84
C THR A 2 -13.49 -12.37 -35.87
N LEU A 3 -13.51 -11.14 -36.39
CA LEU A 3 -13.63 -9.91 -35.58
C LEU A 3 -14.68 -9.99 -34.43
N PRO A 4 -15.89 -10.54 -34.64
CA PRO A 4 -16.88 -10.68 -33.57
C PRO A 4 -16.46 -11.61 -32.43
N GLU A 5 -15.69 -12.68 -32.69
CA GLU A 5 -15.19 -13.58 -31.63
C GLU A 5 -14.17 -12.90 -30.72
N GLN A 6 -13.32 -12.05 -31.30
CA GLN A 6 -12.32 -11.28 -30.54
C GLN A 6 -12.98 -10.25 -29.63
N MET A 7 -14.02 -9.56 -30.12
CA MET A 7 -14.79 -8.59 -29.33
C MET A 7 -15.49 -9.25 -28.13
N ILE A 8 -16.21 -10.36 -28.36
CA ILE A 8 -16.91 -11.09 -27.28
C ILE A 8 -15.93 -11.56 -26.21
N ARG A 9 -14.75 -12.05 -26.62
CA ARG A 9 -13.71 -12.50 -25.69
C ARG A 9 -13.12 -11.35 -24.87
N ALA A 10 -12.92 -10.18 -25.48
CA ALA A 10 -12.43 -8.99 -24.79
C ALA A 10 -13.45 -8.47 -23.76
N GLU A 11 -14.73 -8.46 -24.09
CA GLU A 11 -15.80 -8.08 -23.16
C GLU A 11 -15.89 -9.03 -21.96
N LEU A 12 -15.78 -10.34 -22.20
CA LEU A 12 -15.76 -11.35 -21.14
C LEU A 12 -14.56 -11.19 -20.20
N LEU A 13 -13.38 -10.89 -20.76
CA LEU A 13 -12.17 -10.63 -19.97
C LEU A 13 -12.36 -9.36 -19.11
N ASN A 14 -12.81 -8.26 -19.72
CA ASN A 14 -13.05 -6.99 -19.02
C ASN A 14 -14.10 -7.13 -17.90
N SER A 15 -15.18 -7.88 -18.14
CA SER A 15 -16.19 -8.17 -17.12
C SER A 15 -15.59 -8.91 -15.93
N ARG A 16 -14.73 -9.91 -16.17
CA ARG A 16 -14.05 -10.66 -15.10
C ARG A 16 -13.03 -9.82 -14.35
N ILE A 17 -12.23 -9.01 -15.04
CA ILE A 17 -11.30 -8.06 -14.42
C ILE A 17 -12.07 -7.09 -13.52
N THR A 18 -13.16 -6.52 -14.01
CA THR A 18 -14.00 -5.59 -13.23
C THR A 18 -14.55 -6.27 -11.97
N ARG A 19 -14.97 -7.53 -12.07
CA ARG A 19 -15.45 -8.29 -10.90
C ARG A 19 -14.34 -8.56 -9.87
N ILE A 20 -13.13 -8.91 -10.32
CA ILE A 20 -11.99 -9.11 -9.42
C ILE A 20 -11.62 -7.78 -8.75
N ASN A 21 -11.49 -6.70 -9.53
CA ASN A 21 -11.19 -5.38 -8.99
C ASN A 21 -12.23 -4.94 -7.95
N ALA A 22 -13.52 -5.17 -8.22
CA ALA A 22 -14.59 -4.86 -7.27
C ALA A 22 -14.47 -5.67 -5.98
N LEU A 23 -14.11 -6.95 -6.04
CA LEU A 23 -13.88 -7.77 -4.84
C LEU A 23 -12.77 -7.17 -3.97
N TYR A 24 -11.62 -6.86 -4.58
CA TYR A 24 -10.48 -6.30 -3.84
C TYR A 24 -10.69 -4.87 -3.36
N ALA A 25 -11.48 -4.06 -4.08
CA ALA A 25 -11.79 -2.68 -3.73
C ALA A 25 -12.37 -2.52 -2.32
N HIS A 26 -13.13 -3.50 -1.83
CA HIS A 26 -13.69 -3.51 -0.48
C HIS A 26 -12.64 -3.48 0.63
N PHE A 27 -11.42 -3.98 0.36
CA PHE A 27 -10.33 -3.99 1.33
C PHE A 27 -9.51 -2.70 1.27
N TYR A 28 -9.32 -2.12 0.08
CA TYR A 28 -8.45 -0.95 -0.08
C TYR A 28 -9.00 0.33 0.57
N GLY A 29 -10.32 0.50 0.62
CA GLY A 29 -10.95 1.65 1.30
C GLY A 29 -10.63 1.72 2.80
N PRO A 30 -10.96 0.68 3.58
CA PRO A 30 -10.58 0.60 4.99
C PRO A 30 -9.07 0.71 5.22
N LEU A 31 -8.24 0.06 4.39
CA LEU A 31 -6.77 0.16 4.49
C LEU A 31 -6.28 1.59 4.30
N CYS A 32 -6.80 2.32 3.32
CA CYS A 32 -6.47 3.74 3.09
C CYS A 32 -6.75 4.58 4.35
N LEU A 33 -7.93 4.41 4.95
CA LEU A 33 -8.30 5.15 6.16
C LEU A 33 -7.40 4.80 7.35
N LEU A 34 -7.07 3.51 7.53
CA LEU A 34 -6.16 3.08 8.59
C LEU A 34 -4.77 3.68 8.42
N VAL A 35 -4.18 3.58 7.22
CA VAL A 35 -2.85 4.15 6.90
C VAL A 35 -2.83 5.66 7.18
N ILE A 36 -3.84 6.41 6.72
CA ILE A 36 -3.92 7.85 6.98
C ILE A 36 -4.06 8.14 8.48
N SER A 37 -4.90 7.37 9.19
CA SER A 37 -5.15 7.59 10.62
C SER A 37 -3.89 7.37 11.45
N LEU A 38 -3.07 6.38 11.11
CA LEU A 38 -1.83 6.06 11.84
C LEU A 38 -0.81 7.20 11.79
N THR A 39 -0.81 8.01 10.73
CA THR A 39 0.10 9.17 10.62
C THR A 39 -0.07 10.21 11.73
N PHE A 40 -1.21 10.21 12.44
CA PHE A 40 -1.50 11.13 13.53
C PHE A 40 -1.02 10.64 14.90
N PHE A 41 -0.53 9.40 15.00
CA PHE A 41 -0.02 8.80 16.23
C PHE A 41 1.52 8.75 16.25
N PRO A 42 2.15 8.79 17.43
CA PRO A 42 3.59 8.63 17.55
C PRO A 42 4.00 7.18 17.28
N TYR A 43 5.06 7.00 16.49
CA TYR A 43 5.56 5.69 16.08
C TYR A 43 6.56 5.10 17.07
N TYR A 44 7.24 5.95 17.83
CA TYR A 44 8.29 5.58 18.76
C TYR A 44 7.91 5.96 20.18
N GLU A 45 8.28 5.11 21.14
CA GLU A 45 8.14 5.38 22.56
C GLU A 45 9.11 6.48 23.01
N PRO A 46 8.75 7.28 24.02
CA PRO A 46 9.69 8.19 24.65
C PRO A 46 10.88 7.44 25.23
N GLU A 47 12.09 7.98 25.11
CA GLU A 47 13.28 7.38 25.69
C GLU A 47 13.18 7.36 27.24
N PRO A 48 13.42 6.22 27.92
CA PRO A 48 13.14 6.05 29.36
C PRO A 48 13.83 7.03 30.33
N HIS A 49 14.81 7.81 29.87
CA HIS A 49 15.59 8.73 30.68
C HIS A 49 15.82 10.09 30.00
N SER A 50 15.04 10.40 28.97
CA SER A 50 15.12 11.64 28.21
C SER A 50 13.85 12.44 28.39
N SER A 51 13.94 13.78 28.37
CA SER A 51 12.76 14.64 28.22
C SER A 51 12.25 14.67 26.76
N PHE A 52 12.88 13.89 25.88
CA PHE A 52 12.56 13.84 24.47
C PHE A 52 11.31 12.98 24.23
N ILE A 53 10.31 13.59 23.63
CA ILE A 53 9.06 12.94 23.24
C ILE A 53 8.99 12.96 21.72
N TYR A 54 8.84 11.79 21.11
CA TYR A 54 8.59 11.66 19.68
C TYR A 54 7.15 12.07 19.36
N GLY A 55 6.99 12.90 18.34
CA GLY A 55 5.71 13.29 17.80
C GLY A 55 5.17 12.27 16.80
N ASN A 56 4.03 12.59 16.22
CA ASN A 56 3.53 11.88 15.05
C ASN A 56 4.31 12.25 13.78
N LEU A 57 4.09 11.50 12.70
CA LEU A 57 4.86 11.65 11.47
C LEU A 57 4.84 13.08 10.91
N TRP A 58 3.71 13.78 11.01
CA TRP A 58 3.59 15.17 10.60
C TRP A 58 4.49 16.10 11.44
N GLN A 59 4.42 15.96 12.77
CA GLN A 59 5.22 16.75 13.69
C GLN A 59 6.72 16.52 13.49
N GLU A 60 7.12 15.27 13.26
CA GLU A 60 8.51 14.90 13.01
C GLU A 60 9.04 15.51 11.71
N VAL A 61 8.25 15.48 10.63
CA VAL A 61 8.62 16.13 9.36
C VAL A 61 8.79 17.63 9.51
N PHE A 62 7.89 18.31 10.23
CA PHE A 62 8.02 19.75 10.46
C PHE A 62 9.21 20.10 11.36
N ARG A 63 9.59 19.20 12.27
CA ARG A 63 10.70 19.41 13.22
C ARG A 63 12.07 19.16 12.57
N LEU A 64 12.20 18.11 11.77
CA LEU A 64 13.50 17.62 11.26
C LEU A 64 13.80 18.10 9.83
N GLY A 65 12.83 18.66 9.11
CA GLY A 65 13.01 19.17 7.75
C GLY A 65 13.04 18.07 6.68
N PRO A 66 13.63 18.32 5.49
CA PRO A 66 13.69 17.33 4.41
C PRO A 66 14.67 16.20 4.75
N SER A 67 14.21 15.26 5.57
CA SER A 67 14.91 14.06 6.03
C SER A 67 14.24 12.78 5.49
N PHE A 68 14.66 11.62 5.99
CA PHE A 68 14.00 10.33 5.76
C PHE A 68 12.51 10.34 6.13
N ASP A 69 12.10 11.15 7.12
CA ASP A 69 10.72 11.23 7.58
C ASP A 69 9.80 11.88 6.53
N LEU A 70 10.30 12.91 5.83
CA LEU A 70 9.55 13.56 4.76
C LEU A 70 9.35 12.60 3.59
N MET A 71 10.40 11.86 3.23
CA MET A 71 10.31 10.86 2.17
C MET A 71 9.31 9.75 2.55
N ALA A 72 9.39 9.23 3.78
CA ALA A 72 8.47 8.22 4.29
C ALA A 72 7.02 8.70 4.25
N LEU A 73 6.75 9.93 4.72
CA LEU A 73 5.42 10.54 4.68
C LEU A 73 4.90 10.68 3.25
N VAL A 74 5.72 11.16 2.31
CA VAL A 74 5.32 11.30 0.91
C VAL A 74 4.99 9.95 0.28
N VAL A 75 5.83 8.93 0.48
CA VAL A 75 5.57 7.57 -0.04
C VAL A 75 4.30 6.98 0.59
N LEU A 76 4.09 7.18 1.89
CA LEU A 76 2.88 6.75 2.59
C LEU A 76 1.63 7.42 2.02
N LEU A 77 1.64 8.74 1.83
CA LEU A 77 0.51 9.48 1.27
C LEU A 77 0.21 9.09 -0.18
N LEU A 78 1.24 8.88 -1.01
CA LEU A 78 1.06 8.37 -2.37
C LEU A 78 0.48 6.96 -2.37
N THR A 79 0.92 6.11 -1.44
CA THR A 79 0.36 4.76 -1.27
C THR A 79 -1.11 4.83 -0.83
N ALA A 80 -1.43 5.69 0.14
CA ALA A 80 -2.81 5.92 0.58
C ALA A 80 -3.71 6.45 -0.56
N LEU A 81 -3.20 7.36 -1.39
CA LEU A 81 -3.91 7.84 -2.57
C LEU A 81 -4.19 6.70 -3.56
N LEU A 82 -3.20 5.85 -3.83
CA LEU A 82 -3.37 4.69 -4.70
C LEU A 82 -4.38 3.69 -4.13
N LEU A 83 -4.38 3.47 -2.81
CA LEU A 83 -5.40 2.67 -2.13
C LEU A 83 -6.81 3.28 -2.30
N ALA A 84 -6.94 4.60 -2.20
CA ALA A 84 -8.21 5.28 -2.44
C ALA A 84 -8.69 5.11 -3.89
N VAL A 85 -7.79 5.21 -4.88
CA VAL A 85 -8.12 4.92 -6.28
C VAL A 85 -8.52 3.46 -6.47
N ALA A 86 -7.83 2.55 -5.79
CA ALA A 86 -8.11 1.12 -5.83
C ALA A 86 -9.47 0.78 -5.20
N ALA A 87 -9.90 1.51 -4.17
CA ALA A 87 -11.21 1.39 -3.55
C ALA A 87 -12.38 1.74 -4.49
N VAL A 88 -12.11 2.50 -5.56
CA VAL A 88 -13.11 2.79 -6.61
C VAL A 88 -13.10 1.71 -7.72
N GLY A 89 -12.25 0.69 -7.61
CA GLY A 89 -12.16 -0.41 -8.58
C GLY A 89 -11.45 -0.05 -9.89
N LYS A 90 -10.80 1.12 -9.96
CA LYS A 90 -10.19 1.68 -11.17
C LYS A 90 -8.66 1.54 -11.22
N LEU A 91 -8.11 0.50 -10.60
CA LEU A 91 -6.65 0.33 -10.54
C LEU A 91 -6.14 -0.59 -11.65
N SER A 92 -5.09 -0.16 -12.34
CA SER A 92 -4.32 -0.97 -13.29
C SER A 92 -3.30 -1.87 -12.56
N THR A 93 -2.73 -2.83 -13.28
CA THR A 93 -1.60 -3.64 -12.80
C THR A 93 -0.41 -2.78 -12.36
N SER A 94 -0.12 -1.68 -13.09
CA SER A 94 0.92 -0.74 -12.69
C SER A 94 0.61 -0.03 -11.37
N GLY A 95 -0.66 0.30 -11.12
CA GLY A 95 -1.09 0.82 -9.82
C GLY A 95 -0.92 -0.20 -8.70
N LEU A 96 -1.20 -1.49 -8.95
CA LEU A 96 -0.97 -2.56 -7.96
C LEU A 96 0.52 -2.71 -7.62
N ILE A 97 1.39 -2.64 -8.63
CA ILE A 97 2.84 -2.66 -8.42
C ILE A 97 3.28 -1.44 -7.59
N ALA A 98 2.73 -0.25 -7.88
CA ALA A 98 3.04 0.94 -7.11
C ALA A 98 2.60 0.84 -5.65
N ILE A 99 1.41 0.27 -5.37
CA ILE A 99 0.96 -0.01 -3.99
C ILE A 99 1.89 -1.01 -3.31
N LEU A 100 2.24 -2.10 -4.00
CA LEU A 100 3.14 -3.13 -3.46
C LEU A 100 4.50 -2.53 -3.08
N VAL A 101 5.11 -1.76 -3.97
CA VAL A 101 6.40 -1.11 -3.74
C VAL A 101 6.28 -0.08 -2.62
N GLY A 102 5.30 0.81 -2.68
CA GLY A 102 5.09 1.86 -1.68
C GLY A 102 4.89 1.29 -0.28
N ALA A 103 4.01 0.30 -0.13
CA ALA A 103 3.77 -0.35 1.15
C ALA A 103 5.00 -1.10 1.67
N THR A 104 5.76 -1.79 0.80
CA THR A 104 7.00 -2.46 1.19
C THR A 104 8.06 -1.46 1.65
N VAL A 105 8.20 -0.33 0.94
CA VAL A 105 9.13 0.74 1.29
C VAL A 105 8.77 1.36 2.64
N VAL A 106 7.48 1.69 2.88
CA VAL A 106 7.03 2.25 4.16
C VAL A 106 7.31 1.27 5.31
N GLY A 107 6.85 0.02 5.19
CA GLY A 107 7.06 -0.99 6.23
C GLY A 107 8.55 -1.25 6.52
N SER A 108 9.38 -1.30 5.47
CA SER A 108 10.83 -1.48 5.63
C SER A 108 11.51 -0.26 6.23
N THR A 109 11.08 0.94 5.87
CA THR A 109 11.60 2.20 6.43
C THR A 109 11.31 2.28 7.92
N LEU A 110 10.08 1.94 8.32
CA LEU A 110 9.71 1.88 9.74
C LEU A 110 10.51 0.82 10.49
N LEU A 111 10.67 -0.39 9.93
CA LEU A 111 11.45 -1.46 10.55
C LEU A 111 12.94 -1.17 10.70
N GLN A 112 13.52 -0.44 9.75
CA GLN A 112 14.95 -0.13 9.75
C GLN A 112 15.26 1.14 10.54
N SER A 113 14.26 1.99 10.77
CA SER A 113 14.38 3.28 11.47
C SER A 113 15.62 4.06 11.03
N PRO A 114 15.75 4.40 9.73
CA PRO A 114 16.95 5.05 9.22
C PRO A 114 17.18 6.39 9.91
N GLY A 115 18.43 6.65 10.28
CA GLY A 115 18.81 7.84 11.07
C GLY A 115 19.00 7.56 12.55
N TYR A 116 18.59 6.39 13.05
CA TYR A 116 18.88 5.93 14.40
C TYR A 116 20.04 4.92 14.41
N VAL A 117 20.98 5.09 15.33
CA VAL A 117 22.05 4.10 15.59
C VAL A 117 21.54 2.98 16.50
N ASP A 118 20.70 3.34 17.46
CA ASP A 118 19.94 2.41 18.32
C ASP A 118 18.48 2.92 18.32
N PRO A 119 17.58 2.30 17.55
CA PRO A 119 16.23 2.83 17.37
C PRO A 119 15.42 2.71 18.67
N PRO A 120 14.66 3.76 19.04
CA PRO A 120 13.77 3.69 20.18
C PRO A 120 12.71 2.60 19.98
N PRO A 121 12.18 2.02 21.07
CA PRO A 121 11.10 1.04 20.97
C PRO A 121 9.89 1.60 20.20
N TYR A 122 9.20 0.76 19.44
CA TYR A 122 7.98 1.16 18.75
C TYR A 122 6.80 1.22 19.72
N THR A 123 5.91 2.17 19.49
CA THR A 123 4.57 2.12 20.09
C THR A 123 3.74 1.02 19.43
N ASP A 124 2.60 0.65 20.04
CA ASP A 124 1.61 -0.24 19.41
C ASP A 124 1.19 0.27 18.02
N PHE A 125 1.08 1.59 17.84
CA PHE A 125 0.73 2.18 16.54
C PHE A 125 1.85 2.01 15.51
N GLY A 126 3.12 2.15 15.91
CA GLY A 126 4.26 1.91 15.04
C GLY A 126 4.34 0.45 14.58
N VAL A 127 4.17 -0.49 15.52
CA VAL A 127 4.09 -1.94 15.20
C VAL A 127 2.91 -2.22 14.27
N PHE A 128 1.75 -1.63 14.56
CA PHE A 128 0.55 -1.83 13.76
C PHE A 128 0.72 -1.31 12.32
N ASP A 129 1.36 -0.16 12.11
CA ASP A 129 1.60 0.39 10.76
C ASP A 129 2.60 -0.46 9.96
N ILE A 130 3.63 -1.00 10.62
CA ILE A 130 4.55 -1.96 10.01
C ILE A 130 3.78 -3.19 9.50
N VAL A 131 2.95 -3.79 10.37
CA VAL A 131 2.15 -4.97 10.01
C VAL A 131 1.17 -4.63 8.89
N LEU A 132 0.49 -3.48 8.99
CA LEU A 132 -0.49 -3.02 7.99
C LEU A 132 0.17 -2.79 6.62
N SER A 133 1.40 -2.27 6.60
CA SER A 133 2.18 -2.07 5.39
C SER A 133 2.46 -3.39 4.68
N PHE A 134 2.93 -4.42 5.39
CA PHE A 134 3.18 -5.74 4.78
C PHE A 134 1.90 -6.49 4.41
N LEU A 135 0.81 -6.32 5.17
CA LEU A 135 -0.51 -6.84 4.79
C LEU A 135 -1.02 -6.20 3.50
N THR A 136 -0.85 -4.88 3.36
CA THR A 136 -1.21 -4.14 2.15
C THR A 136 -0.41 -4.61 0.95
N ALA A 137 0.91 -4.82 1.12
CA ALA A 137 1.77 -5.40 0.11
C ALA A 137 1.30 -6.81 -0.31
N GLY A 138 1.01 -7.69 0.66
CA GLY A 138 0.50 -9.03 0.40
C GLY A 138 -0.84 -9.02 -0.35
N LEU A 139 -1.76 -8.12 0.02
CA LEU A 139 -3.04 -7.96 -0.66
C LEU A 139 -2.87 -7.48 -2.11
N ALA A 140 -2.01 -6.48 -2.34
CA ALA A 140 -1.70 -5.99 -3.68
C ALA A 140 -1.07 -7.08 -4.57
N LEU A 141 -0.15 -7.88 -4.00
CA LEU A 141 0.44 -9.03 -4.68
C LEU A 141 -0.61 -10.09 -5.02
N GLY A 142 -1.46 -10.47 -4.06
CA GLY A 142 -2.53 -11.44 -4.30
C GLY A 142 -3.50 -10.98 -5.38
N HIS A 143 -3.86 -9.69 -5.39
CA HIS A 143 -4.67 -9.10 -6.44
C HIS A 143 -3.98 -9.17 -7.81
N ALA A 144 -2.71 -8.79 -7.89
CA ALA A 144 -1.94 -8.85 -9.14
C ALA A 144 -1.83 -10.29 -9.68
N VAL A 145 -1.60 -11.28 -8.80
CA VAL A 145 -1.55 -12.69 -9.17
C VAL A 145 -2.90 -13.17 -9.71
N HIS A 146 -4.02 -12.80 -9.09
CA HIS A 146 -5.35 -13.15 -9.60
C HIS A 146 -5.62 -12.59 -11.00
N LEU A 147 -5.24 -11.34 -11.25
CA LEU A 147 -5.36 -10.75 -12.59
C LEU A 147 -4.44 -11.44 -13.61
N PHE A 148 -3.20 -11.75 -13.21
CA PHE A 148 -2.24 -12.45 -14.07
C PHE A 148 -2.70 -13.87 -14.43
N VAL A 149 -3.20 -14.63 -13.46
CA VAL A 149 -3.75 -15.98 -13.70
C VAL A 149 -4.97 -15.92 -14.62
N LEU A 150 -5.83 -14.92 -14.46
CA LEU A 150 -6.97 -14.70 -15.35
C LEU A 150 -6.51 -14.44 -16.79
N GLU A 151 -5.51 -13.57 -16.97
CA GLU A 151 -4.94 -13.25 -18.28
C GLU A 151 -4.32 -14.48 -18.94
N LEU A 152 -3.48 -15.24 -18.21
CA LEU A 152 -2.90 -16.50 -18.68
C LEU A 152 -3.96 -17.53 -19.08
N ALA A 153 -5.03 -17.67 -18.28
CA ALA A 153 -6.12 -18.60 -18.57
C ALA A 153 -6.87 -18.21 -19.85
N PHE A 154 -7.03 -16.91 -20.09
CA PHE A 154 -7.57 -16.43 -21.36
C PHE A 154 -6.60 -16.75 -22.48
N GLN A 155 -5.32 -16.35 -22.41
CA GLN A 155 -4.32 -16.60 -23.45
C GLN A 155 -4.27 -18.08 -23.87
N ARG A 156 -4.22 -19.02 -22.92
CA ARG A 156 -4.17 -20.48 -23.17
C ARG A 156 -5.42 -21.05 -23.84
N ARG A 157 -6.59 -20.44 -23.68
CA ARG A 157 -7.85 -20.86 -24.34
C ARG A 157 -8.02 -20.29 -25.75
N GLY A 158 -7.02 -19.55 -26.25
CA GLY A 158 -7.03 -18.96 -27.60
C GLY A 158 -5.89 -19.42 -28.50
N VAL A 159 -5.25 -20.56 -28.18
CA VAL A 159 -4.48 -21.38 -29.12
C VAL A 159 -5.34 -22.57 -29.51
#